data_AF-A0A959F5U6-F1
#
_entry.id   AF-A0A959F5U6-F1
#
_cell.length_a   1.000
_cell.length_b   1.000
_cell.length_c   1.000
_cell.angle_alpha   90.00
_cell.angle_beta   90.00
_cell.angle_gamma   90.00
#
_symmetry.space_group_name_H-M   'P 1'
#
loop_
_entity.id
_entity.type
_entity.pdbx_description
1 polymer ?
#
loop_
_entity_poly.entity_id
_entity_poly.type
_entity_poly.pdbx_seq_one_letter_code
_entity_poly.pdbx_strand_id
1 'polypeptide(L)'
;MLKQLFNLIDRVTYFGIEHDDTYLERFRKRVLNRAFVIIGGGSLLIVVNAIITESKIHVVQPLAVGLIAFASLALTYFHYIKLARFILSVFLPTMFLYEIIQYGGDLKLDYTISFFIVLVLTMYDRGWPLVLNMLYLIFLQGFSYYYTANFPSKYADYVDPYDSITIMAFTTIGLFVLIYKFIIATEDFQKQQEATNQELREKTRELQQSNEFLENYTYIASHDLKSPLRSITSFSDLILKKLKDKEDENIKDYLKFLKTEVIQMNAVVEGIIENAKDNHSNLKYENVDT
;
A
#
# COMPACT_ATOMS: atom_id res chain seq x y z
N MET A 1 13.50 -23.75 -19.95
CA MET A 1 13.39 -22.50 -20.72
C MET A 1 12.19 -21.64 -20.27
N LEU A 2 10.93 -22.11 -20.38
CA LEU A 2 9.73 -21.35 -19.97
C LEU A 2 9.76 -20.82 -18.52
N LYS A 3 10.14 -21.65 -17.54
CA LYS A 3 10.23 -21.24 -16.12
C LYS A 3 11.24 -20.11 -15.89
N GLN A 4 12.35 -20.11 -16.61
CA GLN A 4 13.36 -19.04 -16.52
C GLN A 4 12.85 -17.74 -17.12
N LEU A 5 12.08 -17.81 -18.21
CA LEU A 5 11.44 -16.65 -18.83
C LEU A 5 10.40 -16.02 -17.89
N PHE A 6 9.54 -16.82 -17.25
CA PHE A 6 8.59 -16.33 -16.26
C PHE A 6 9.28 -15.64 -15.08
N ASN A 7 10.33 -16.27 -14.53
CA ASN A 7 11.11 -15.67 -13.45
C ASN A 7 11.77 -14.34 -13.86
N LEU A 8 12.23 -14.23 -15.12
CA LEU A 8 12.79 -12.99 -15.63
C LEU A 8 11.72 -11.90 -15.76
N ILE A 9 10.57 -12.23 -16.34
CA ILE A 9 9.44 -11.29 -16.48
C ILE A 9 9.04 -10.79 -15.10
N ASP A 10 8.85 -11.69 -14.13
CA ASP A 10 8.49 -11.29 -12.77
C ASP A 10 9.53 -10.35 -12.18
N ARG A 11 10.83 -10.66 -12.27
CA ARG A 11 11.90 -9.80 -11.75
C ARG A 11 11.87 -8.39 -12.35
N VAL A 12 11.66 -8.28 -13.65
CA VAL A 12 11.58 -7.00 -14.36
C VAL A 12 10.37 -6.17 -13.91
N THR A 13 9.27 -6.81 -13.50
CA THR A 13 8.13 -6.07 -12.94
C THR A 13 8.45 -5.34 -11.63
N TYR A 14 9.49 -5.75 -10.90
CA TYR A 14 9.91 -5.11 -9.65
C TYR A 14 10.95 -4.00 -9.80
N PHE A 15 11.31 -3.62 -11.03
CA PHE A 15 12.28 -2.55 -11.25
C PHE A 15 11.82 -1.19 -10.71
N GLY A 16 12.74 -0.49 -10.03
CA GLY A 16 12.52 0.83 -9.44
C GLY A 16 11.65 0.86 -8.19
N ILE A 17 11.33 -0.31 -7.62
CA ILE A 17 10.56 -0.41 -6.37
C ILE A 17 11.51 -0.33 -5.18
N GLU A 18 11.22 0.58 -4.26
CA GLU A 18 12.00 0.85 -3.06
C GLU A 18 11.33 0.25 -1.83
N HIS A 19 12.08 0.11 -0.72
CA HIS A 19 11.55 -0.42 0.53
C HIS A 19 10.53 0.52 1.19
N ASP A 20 10.66 1.82 0.98
CA ASP A 20 9.80 2.82 1.63
C ASP A 20 8.60 3.22 0.77
N ASP A 21 8.48 2.66 -0.44
CA ASP A 21 7.32 2.88 -1.32
C ASP A 21 6.03 2.42 -0.62
N THR A 22 5.02 3.27 -0.67
CA THR A 22 3.66 2.91 -0.26
C THR A 22 3.13 1.75 -1.10
N TYR A 23 2.15 0.99 -0.58
CA TYR A 23 1.51 -0.11 -1.32
C TYR A 23 1.04 0.33 -2.73
N LEU A 24 0.41 1.51 -2.81
CA LEU A 24 -0.10 2.06 -4.06
C LEU A 24 1.02 2.41 -5.05
N GLU A 25 2.14 2.97 -4.59
CA GLU A 25 3.29 3.28 -5.45
C GLU A 25 3.94 2.01 -6.00
N ARG A 26 4.14 1.00 -5.16
CA ARG A 26 4.63 -0.32 -5.60
C ARG A 26 3.71 -0.92 -6.65
N PHE A 27 2.41 -0.87 -6.42
CA PHE A 27 1.41 -1.33 -7.37
C PHE A 27 1.52 -0.60 -8.72
N ARG A 28 1.58 0.74 -8.71
CA ARG A 28 1.72 1.56 -9.92
C ARG A 28 3.01 1.28 -10.69
N LYS A 29 4.15 1.13 -10.00
CA LYS A 29 5.44 0.78 -10.60
C LYS A 29 5.39 -0.62 -11.24
N ARG A 30 4.76 -1.61 -10.59
CA ARG A 30 4.54 -2.94 -11.18
C ARG A 30 3.68 -2.89 -12.43
N VAL A 31 2.58 -2.12 -12.41
CA VAL A 31 1.70 -1.95 -13.58
C VAL A 31 2.45 -1.28 -14.74
N LEU A 32 3.24 -0.23 -14.47
CA LEU A 32 4.11 0.43 -15.44
C LEU A 32 5.04 -0.56 -16.14
N ASN A 33 5.81 -1.33 -15.35
CA ASN A 33 6.76 -2.28 -15.89
C ASN A 33 6.07 -3.40 -16.69
N ARG A 34 4.91 -3.90 -16.22
CA ARG A 34 4.10 -4.88 -16.96
C ARG A 34 3.63 -4.35 -18.29
N ALA A 35 3.19 -3.09 -18.36
CA ALA A 35 2.77 -2.46 -19.60
C ALA A 35 3.91 -2.45 -20.63
N PHE A 36 5.13 -2.09 -20.22
CA PHE A 36 6.29 -2.15 -21.12
C PHE A 36 6.66 -3.57 -21.55
N VAL A 37 6.55 -4.56 -20.67
CA VAL A 37 6.77 -5.96 -21.06
C VAL A 37 5.71 -6.42 -22.08
N ILE A 38 4.44 -6.05 -21.89
CA ILE A 38 3.35 -6.40 -22.82
C ILE A 38 3.57 -5.72 -24.18
N ILE A 39 3.84 -4.40 -24.19
CA ILE A 39 4.06 -3.64 -25.43
C ILE A 39 5.31 -4.15 -26.15
N GLY A 40 6.42 -4.31 -25.44
CA GLY A 40 7.68 -4.79 -26.02
C GLY A 40 7.58 -6.22 -26.55
N GLY A 41 6.92 -7.11 -25.81
CA GLY A 41 6.66 -8.48 -26.23
C GLY A 41 5.74 -8.56 -27.44
N GLY A 42 4.63 -7.80 -27.46
CA GLY A 42 3.71 -7.73 -28.59
C GLY A 42 4.39 -7.19 -29.84
N SER A 43 5.19 -6.13 -29.71
CA SER A 43 6.00 -5.57 -30.80
C SER A 43 6.97 -6.61 -31.38
N LEU A 44 7.71 -7.34 -30.55
CA LEU A 44 8.62 -8.40 -31.01
C LEU A 44 7.88 -9.51 -31.75
N LEU A 45 6.69 -9.89 -31.28
CA LEU A 45 5.87 -10.89 -31.95
C LEU A 45 5.39 -10.43 -33.33
N ILE A 46 5.01 -9.15 -33.46
CA ILE A 46 4.67 -8.54 -34.75
C ILE A 46 5.89 -8.54 -35.69
N VAL A 47 7.08 -8.17 -35.19
CA VAL A 47 8.33 -8.19 -35.96
C VAL A 47 8.65 -9.60 -36.46
N VAL A 48 8.60 -10.59 -35.56
CA VAL A 48 8.89 -11.99 -35.91
C VAL A 48 7.86 -12.51 -36.91
N ASN A 49 6.58 -12.23 -36.71
CA ASN A 49 5.53 -12.62 -37.64
C ASN A 49 5.76 -12.01 -39.03
N ALA A 50 6.05 -10.71 -39.10
CA ALA A 50 6.30 -10.01 -40.36
C ALA A 50 7.52 -10.58 -41.12
N ILE A 51 8.58 -10.98 -40.41
CA ILE A 51 9.75 -11.64 -41.02
C ILE A 51 9.38 -13.04 -41.55
N ILE A 52 8.59 -13.82 -40.79
CA ILE A 52 8.23 -15.20 -41.16
C ILE A 52 7.26 -15.23 -42.33
N THR A 53 6.27 -14.34 -42.35
CA THR A 53 5.23 -14.33 -43.38
C THR A 53 5.62 -13.53 -44.62
N GLU A 54 6.86 -13.01 -44.67
CA GLU A 54 7.32 -12.04 -45.68
C GLU A 54 6.30 -10.90 -45.87
N SER A 55 5.63 -10.50 -44.78
CA SER A 55 4.58 -9.49 -44.84
C SER A 55 5.19 -8.16 -45.24
N LYS A 56 4.42 -7.36 -45.98
CA LYS A 56 4.87 -6.04 -46.42
C LYS A 56 4.79 -4.96 -45.33
N ILE A 57 4.48 -5.35 -44.09
CA ILE A 57 4.56 -4.46 -42.92
C ILE A 57 6.01 -3.99 -42.71
N HIS A 58 6.20 -2.70 -42.46
CA HIS A 58 7.53 -2.20 -42.12
C HIS A 58 7.95 -2.62 -40.71
N VAL A 59 8.83 -3.63 -40.62
CA VAL A 59 9.45 -4.16 -39.39
C VAL A 59 10.08 -3.08 -38.50
N VAL A 60 10.55 -1.98 -39.09
CA VAL A 60 11.30 -0.92 -38.39
C VAL A 60 10.47 -0.25 -37.30
N GLN A 61 9.18 0.01 -37.54
CA GLN A 61 8.34 0.74 -36.59
C GLN A 61 7.94 -0.11 -35.37
N PRO A 62 7.39 -1.33 -35.53
CA PRO A 62 7.19 -2.22 -34.40
C PRO A 62 8.50 -2.44 -33.63
N LEU A 63 9.64 -2.63 -34.31
CA LEU A 63 10.93 -2.77 -33.63
C LEU A 63 11.28 -1.54 -32.78
N ALA A 64 11.06 -0.33 -33.29
CA ALA A 64 11.28 0.90 -32.54
C ALA A 64 10.39 0.97 -31.28
N VAL A 65 9.10 0.65 -31.40
CA VAL A 65 8.17 0.56 -30.26
C VAL A 65 8.68 -0.42 -29.21
N GLY A 66 9.16 -1.58 -29.64
CA GLY A 66 9.72 -2.60 -28.75
C GLY A 66 10.97 -2.11 -28.03
N LEU A 67 11.91 -1.51 -28.76
CA LEU A 67 13.12 -0.92 -28.18
C LEU A 67 12.79 0.19 -27.17
N ILE A 68 11.83 1.06 -27.47
CA ILE A 68 11.37 2.12 -26.55
C ILE A 68 10.77 1.49 -25.29
N ALA A 69 9.96 0.45 -25.42
CA ALA A 69 9.37 -0.23 -24.28
C ALA A 69 10.44 -0.87 -23.38
N PHE A 70 11.41 -1.58 -23.96
CA PHE A 70 12.52 -2.18 -23.18
C PHE A 70 13.48 -1.14 -22.59
N ALA A 71 13.78 -0.06 -23.32
CA ALA A 71 14.56 1.06 -22.79
C ALA A 71 13.83 1.74 -21.61
N SER A 72 12.50 1.82 -21.66
CA SER A 72 11.70 2.38 -20.58
C SER A 72 11.73 1.52 -19.30
N LEU A 73 11.95 0.21 -19.42
CA LEU A 73 12.23 -0.65 -18.25
C LEU A 73 13.60 -0.35 -17.64
N ALA A 74 14.60 0.02 -18.44
CA ALA A 74 15.87 0.50 -17.91
C ALA A 74 15.68 1.84 -17.18
N LEU A 75 14.84 2.74 -17.70
CA LEU A 75 14.49 3.99 -17.01
C LEU A 75 13.85 3.73 -15.64
N THR A 76 12.95 2.75 -15.54
CA THR A 76 12.36 2.40 -14.24
C THR A 76 13.38 1.79 -13.29
N TYR A 77 14.28 0.94 -13.79
CA TYR A 77 15.40 0.40 -13.02
C TYR A 77 16.32 1.51 -12.46
N PHE A 78 16.58 2.56 -13.24
CA PHE A 78 17.35 3.73 -12.81
C PHE A 78 16.53 4.82 -12.12
N HIS A 79 15.32 4.50 -11.62
CA HIS A 79 14.45 5.39 -10.83
C HIS A 79 13.92 6.62 -11.59
N TYR A 80 13.99 6.66 -12.92
CA TYR A 80 13.38 7.70 -13.77
C TYR A 80 11.88 7.43 -14.04
N ILE A 81 11.10 7.18 -12.98
CA ILE A 81 9.70 6.74 -13.06
C ILE A 81 8.80 7.77 -13.75
N LYS A 82 9.02 9.07 -13.52
CA LYS A 82 8.23 10.15 -14.15
C LYS A 82 8.40 10.16 -15.66
N LEU A 83 9.63 9.97 -16.15
CA LEU A 83 9.93 9.92 -17.58
C LEU A 83 9.34 8.67 -18.22
N ALA A 84 9.51 7.50 -17.58
CA ALA A 84 8.89 6.26 -18.06
C ALA A 84 7.36 6.38 -18.13
N ARG A 85 6.72 6.99 -17.12
CA ARG A 85 5.27 7.27 -17.14
C ARG A 85 4.87 8.20 -18.29
N PHE A 86 5.63 9.26 -18.54
CA PHE A 86 5.39 10.16 -19.68
C PHE A 86 5.52 9.43 -21.02
N ILE A 87 6.54 8.58 -21.18
CA ILE A 87 6.72 7.77 -22.39
C ILE A 87 5.49 6.88 -22.63
N LEU A 88 5.00 6.21 -21.58
CA LEU A 88 3.86 5.31 -21.70
C LEU A 88 2.53 6.06 -21.95
N SER A 89 2.32 7.20 -21.31
CA SER A 89 1.02 7.91 -21.35
C SER A 89 0.88 8.95 -22.45
N VAL A 90 1.99 9.44 -23.02
CA VAL A 90 1.97 10.49 -24.04
C VAL A 90 2.71 10.04 -25.30
N PHE A 91 3.97 9.66 -25.18
CA PHE A 91 4.83 9.40 -26.34
C PHE A 91 4.40 8.18 -27.16
N LEU A 92 4.13 7.04 -26.50
CA LEU A 92 3.67 5.83 -27.19
C LEU A 92 2.31 6.00 -27.88
N PRO A 93 1.28 6.60 -27.23
CA PRO A 93 0.04 6.96 -27.92
C PRO A 93 0.25 7.90 -29.12
N THR A 94 1.19 8.86 -29.03
CA THR A 94 1.52 9.73 -30.18
C THR A 94 2.12 8.91 -31.32
N MET A 95 3.03 7.99 -31.01
CA MET A 95 3.63 7.10 -32.02
C MET A 95 2.57 6.24 -32.69
N PHE A 96 1.61 5.70 -31.93
CA PHE A 96 0.53 4.90 -32.49
C PHE A 96 -0.41 5.74 -33.36
N LEU A 97 -0.68 7.00 -33.00
CA LEU A 97 -1.38 7.93 -33.89
C LEU A 97 -0.61 8.10 -35.21
N TYR A 98 0.71 8.30 -35.14
CA TYR A 98 1.54 8.41 -36.34
C TYR A 98 1.45 7.15 -37.21
N GLU A 99 1.43 5.96 -36.61
CA GLU A 99 1.20 4.70 -37.35
C GLU A 99 -0.18 4.67 -38.01
N ILE A 100 -1.25 5.06 -37.30
CA ILE A 100 -2.61 5.12 -37.88
C ILE A 100 -2.67 6.08 -39.07
N ILE A 101 -2.00 7.24 -39.00
CA ILE A 101 -1.92 8.20 -40.11
C ILE A 101 -1.25 7.57 -41.35
N GLN A 102 -0.18 6.81 -41.13
CA GLN A 102 0.62 6.20 -42.19
C GLN A 102 -0.09 5.01 -42.87
N TYR A 103 -0.73 4.12 -42.09
CA TYR A 103 -1.34 2.88 -42.58
C TYR A 103 -2.87 2.92 -42.72
N GLY A 104 -3.51 3.96 -42.19
CA GLY A 104 -4.96 4.12 -42.25
C GLY A 104 -5.70 3.38 -41.13
N GLY A 105 -7.02 3.56 -41.12
CA GLY A 105 -7.90 3.02 -40.08
C GLY A 105 -8.05 1.50 -40.12
N ASP A 106 -7.74 0.86 -41.25
CA ASP A 106 -7.90 -0.60 -41.41
C ASP A 106 -6.96 -1.41 -40.53
N LEU A 107 -5.84 -0.84 -40.08
CA LEU A 107 -4.91 -1.45 -39.12
C LEU A 107 -5.52 -1.59 -37.71
N LYS A 108 -6.59 -0.85 -37.41
CA LYS A 108 -7.33 -0.87 -36.13
C LYS A 108 -6.48 -0.70 -34.87
N LEU A 109 -5.39 0.08 -34.98
CA LEU A 109 -4.57 0.47 -33.84
C LEU A 109 -5.32 1.36 -32.84
N ASP A 110 -6.44 1.95 -33.23
CA ASP A 110 -7.32 2.73 -32.36
C ASP A 110 -7.89 1.91 -31.19
N TYR A 111 -8.03 0.59 -31.33
CA TYR A 111 -8.39 -0.28 -30.19
C TYR A 111 -7.40 -0.24 -29.03
N THR A 112 -6.12 0.04 -29.31
CA THR A 112 -5.08 0.17 -28.28
C THR A 112 -5.37 1.33 -27.32
N ILE A 113 -6.23 2.29 -27.69
CA ILE A 113 -6.51 3.43 -26.83
C ILE A 113 -7.18 3.00 -25.51
N SER A 114 -7.99 1.96 -25.55
CA SER A 114 -8.61 1.37 -24.36
C SER A 114 -7.55 0.88 -23.36
N PHE A 115 -6.46 0.30 -23.86
CA PHE A 115 -5.30 -0.10 -23.06
C PHE A 115 -4.61 1.10 -22.41
N PHE A 116 -4.39 2.19 -23.16
CA PHE A 116 -3.82 3.42 -22.59
C PHE A 116 -4.75 4.13 -21.60
N ILE A 117 -6.07 4.09 -21.79
CA ILE A 117 -7.05 4.62 -20.83
C ILE A 117 -6.92 3.89 -19.49
N VAL A 118 -6.91 2.55 -19.50
CA VAL A 118 -6.75 1.74 -18.27
C VAL A 118 -5.43 2.04 -17.57
N LEU A 119 -4.35 2.21 -18.33
CA LEU A 119 -3.06 2.60 -17.78
C LEU A 119 -3.13 3.99 -17.13
N VAL A 120 -3.63 5.01 -17.84
CA VAL A 120 -3.75 6.37 -17.32
C VAL A 120 -4.59 6.40 -16.03
N LEU A 121 -5.72 5.69 -15.98
CA LEU A 121 -6.54 5.54 -14.77
C LEU A 121 -5.78 4.94 -13.59
N THR A 122 -4.88 3.99 -13.86
CA THR A 122 -4.14 3.28 -12.82
C THR A 122 -2.93 4.11 -12.33
N MET A 123 -2.27 4.82 -13.24
CA MET A 123 -0.97 5.46 -13.01
C MET A 123 -1.06 6.83 -12.33
N TYR A 124 -2.16 7.55 -12.52
CA TYR A 124 -2.32 8.92 -12.05
C TYR A 124 -3.37 9.01 -10.94
N ASP A 125 -3.06 9.83 -9.93
CA ASP A 125 -4.02 10.18 -8.90
C ASP A 125 -5.18 10.99 -9.47
N ARG A 126 -6.30 11.00 -8.74
CA ARG A 126 -7.45 11.85 -9.06
C ARG A 126 -7.02 13.32 -8.98
N GLY A 127 -6.83 13.95 -10.14
CA GLY A 127 -6.37 15.32 -10.26
C GLY A 127 -6.16 15.75 -11.71
N TRP A 128 -5.61 16.95 -11.90
CA TRP A 128 -5.39 17.54 -13.23
C TRP A 128 -4.52 16.69 -14.18
N PRO A 129 -3.42 16.03 -13.74
CA PRO A 129 -2.63 15.18 -14.63
C PRO A 129 -3.45 14.04 -15.26
N LEU A 130 -4.38 13.44 -14.50
CA LEU A 130 -5.28 12.41 -14.99
C LEU A 130 -6.22 12.98 -16.06
N VAL A 131 -6.88 14.10 -15.77
CA VAL A 131 -7.82 14.77 -16.69
C VAL A 131 -7.13 15.18 -17.99
N LEU A 132 -5.93 15.77 -17.90
CA LEU A 132 -5.17 16.20 -19.07
C LEU A 132 -4.77 15.02 -19.96
N ASN A 133 -4.30 13.91 -19.38
CA ASN A 133 -3.99 12.70 -20.15
C ASN A 133 -5.25 12.10 -20.79
N MET A 134 -6.40 12.13 -20.10
CA MET A 134 -7.67 11.66 -20.67
C MET A 134 -8.13 12.51 -21.86
N LEU A 135 -8.13 13.84 -21.70
CA LEU A 135 -8.46 14.76 -22.79
C LEU A 135 -7.50 14.60 -23.96
N TYR A 136 -6.22 14.38 -23.67
CA TYR A 136 -5.20 14.11 -24.69
C TYR A 136 -5.50 12.82 -25.47
N LEU A 137 -5.81 11.71 -24.81
CA LEU A 137 -6.19 10.47 -25.49
C LEU A 137 -7.46 10.64 -26.32
N ILE A 138 -8.49 11.29 -25.78
CA ILE A 138 -9.73 11.59 -26.53
C ILE A 138 -9.42 12.43 -27.77
N PHE A 139 -8.56 13.44 -27.63
CA PHE A 139 -8.10 14.25 -28.74
C PHE A 139 -7.37 13.41 -29.80
N LEU A 140 -6.45 12.53 -29.41
CA LEU A 140 -5.77 11.62 -30.35
C LEU A 140 -6.75 10.73 -31.09
N GLN A 141 -7.76 10.18 -30.41
CA GLN A 141 -8.80 9.36 -31.05
C GLN A 141 -9.61 10.16 -32.06
N GLY A 142 -10.10 11.34 -31.66
CA GLY A 142 -10.88 12.22 -32.54
C GLY A 142 -10.07 12.68 -33.75
N PHE A 143 -8.80 13.05 -33.53
CA PHE A 143 -7.89 13.44 -34.60
C PHE A 143 -7.56 12.27 -35.54
N SER A 144 -7.33 11.07 -35.00
CA SER A 144 -7.13 9.85 -35.78
C SER A 144 -8.30 9.56 -36.71
N TYR A 145 -9.53 9.60 -36.17
CA TYR A 145 -10.76 9.39 -36.95
C TYR A 145 -10.95 10.48 -38.02
N TYR A 146 -10.76 11.75 -37.65
CA TYR A 146 -10.84 12.85 -38.59
C TYR A 146 -9.82 12.71 -39.72
N TYR A 147 -8.56 12.41 -39.40
CA TYR A 147 -7.50 12.33 -40.39
C TYR A 147 -7.75 11.19 -41.39
N THR A 148 -8.01 9.98 -40.88
CA THR A 148 -8.23 8.79 -41.74
C THR A 148 -9.49 8.89 -42.60
N ALA A 149 -10.49 9.67 -42.17
CA ALA A 149 -11.70 9.93 -42.98
C ALA A 149 -11.48 10.95 -44.11
N ASN A 150 -10.52 11.86 -43.98
CA ASN A 150 -10.36 13.00 -44.89
C ASN A 150 -9.09 12.93 -45.76
N PHE A 151 -8.09 12.15 -45.37
CA PHE A 151 -6.80 12.09 -46.05
C PHE A 151 -6.41 10.65 -46.37
N PRO A 152 -5.86 10.38 -47.57
CA PRO A 152 -5.38 9.06 -47.92
C PRO A 152 -4.15 8.71 -47.10
N SER A 153 -4.10 7.46 -46.62
CA SER A 153 -2.95 6.91 -45.91
C SER A 153 -1.94 6.33 -46.89
N LYS A 154 -0.66 6.69 -46.67
CA LYS A 154 0.44 6.38 -47.60
C LYS A 154 0.67 4.89 -47.81
N TYR A 155 0.42 4.09 -46.77
CA TYR A 155 0.71 2.67 -46.73
C TYR A 155 -0.54 1.81 -46.50
N ALA A 156 -1.74 2.32 -46.83
CA ALA A 156 -3.00 1.57 -46.63
C ALA A 156 -3.01 0.20 -47.35
N ASP A 157 -2.49 0.14 -48.58
CA ASP A 157 -2.43 -1.08 -49.38
C ASP A 157 -1.49 -2.17 -48.83
N TYR A 158 -0.72 -1.85 -47.78
CA TYR A 158 0.24 -2.75 -47.15
C TYR A 158 -0.29 -3.41 -45.87
N VAL A 159 -1.51 -3.04 -45.43
CA VAL A 159 -2.14 -3.60 -44.23
C VAL A 159 -2.82 -4.92 -44.58
N ASP A 160 -2.40 -6.01 -43.95
CA ASP A 160 -3.08 -7.31 -44.08
C ASP A 160 -4.25 -7.38 -43.08
N PRO A 161 -5.42 -7.90 -43.46
CA PRO A 161 -6.53 -8.16 -42.53
C PRO A 161 -6.14 -8.91 -41.24
N TYR A 162 -5.13 -9.79 -41.29
CA TYR A 162 -4.64 -10.52 -40.12
C TYR A 162 -3.93 -9.61 -39.10
N ASP A 163 -3.33 -8.51 -39.53
CA ASP A 163 -2.58 -7.60 -38.65
C ASP A 163 -3.50 -6.95 -37.61
N SER A 164 -4.68 -6.50 -38.06
CA SER A 164 -5.69 -5.88 -37.19
C SER A 164 -6.23 -6.89 -36.17
N ILE A 165 -6.37 -8.16 -36.56
CA ILE A 165 -6.79 -9.25 -35.65
C ILE A 165 -5.69 -9.51 -34.62
N THR A 166 -4.44 -9.57 -35.05
CA THR A 166 -3.28 -9.76 -34.16
C THR A 166 -3.19 -8.63 -33.13
N ILE A 167 -3.27 -7.37 -33.57
CA ILE A 167 -3.26 -6.19 -32.68
C ILE A 167 -4.42 -6.26 -31.69
N MET A 168 -5.64 -6.51 -32.16
CA MET A 168 -6.83 -6.61 -31.29
C MET A 168 -6.71 -7.74 -30.25
N ALA A 169 -6.18 -8.90 -30.65
CA ALA A 169 -5.97 -10.03 -29.75
C ALA A 169 -4.94 -9.67 -28.67
N PHE A 170 -3.80 -9.07 -29.06
CA PHE A 170 -2.77 -8.63 -28.11
C PHE A 170 -3.26 -7.55 -27.16
N THR A 171 -4.01 -6.55 -27.64
CA THR A 171 -4.56 -5.50 -26.78
C THR A 171 -5.58 -6.08 -25.80
N THR A 172 -6.43 -7.00 -26.25
CA THR A 172 -7.44 -7.64 -25.39
C THR A 172 -6.78 -8.51 -24.32
N ILE A 173 -5.79 -9.32 -24.68
CA ILE A 173 -5.01 -10.12 -23.71
C ILE A 173 -4.27 -9.21 -22.73
N GLY A 174 -3.63 -8.14 -23.23
CA GLY A 174 -2.94 -7.16 -22.39
C GLY A 174 -3.87 -6.49 -21.38
N LEU A 175 -5.05 -6.05 -21.82
CA LEU A 175 -6.10 -5.51 -20.96
C LEU A 175 -6.54 -6.52 -19.90
N PHE A 176 -6.81 -7.77 -20.30
CA PHE A 176 -7.20 -8.83 -19.39
C PHE A 176 -6.14 -9.06 -18.31
N VAL A 177 -4.86 -9.11 -18.70
CA VAL A 177 -3.73 -9.24 -17.75
C VAL A 177 -3.67 -8.06 -16.78
N LEU A 178 -3.84 -6.82 -17.26
CA LEU A 178 -3.84 -5.64 -16.39
C LEU A 178 -5.01 -5.65 -15.40
N ILE A 179 -6.22 -5.94 -15.88
CA ILE A 179 -7.43 -6.00 -15.05
C ILE A 179 -7.32 -7.12 -14.03
N TYR A 180 -6.90 -8.32 -14.44
CA TYR A 180 -6.71 -9.45 -13.54
C TYR A 180 -5.70 -9.13 -12.43
N LYS A 181 -4.59 -8.47 -12.76
CA LYS A 181 -3.59 -8.04 -11.77
C LYS A 181 -4.10 -6.91 -10.87
N PHE A 182 -4.97 -6.05 -11.37
CA PHE A 182 -5.64 -5.03 -10.56
C PHE A 182 -6.60 -5.66 -9.54
N ILE A 183 -7.37 -6.67 -9.95
CA ILE A 183 -8.28 -7.41 -9.07
C ILE A 183 -7.52 -8.09 -7.94
N ILE A 184 -6.47 -8.87 -8.26
CA ILE A 184 -5.65 -9.55 -7.24
C ILE A 184 -5.03 -8.55 -6.27
N ALA A 185 -4.49 -7.43 -6.77
CA ALA A 185 -3.91 -6.43 -5.89
C ALA A 185 -4.96 -5.81 -4.96
N THR A 186 -6.20 -5.65 -5.42
CA THR A 186 -7.28 -5.15 -4.57
C THR A 186 -7.64 -6.15 -3.47
N GLU A 187 -7.69 -7.44 -3.77
CA GLU A 187 -7.93 -8.51 -2.78
C GLU A 187 -6.79 -8.61 -1.75
N ASP A 188 -5.53 -8.58 -2.21
CA ASP A 188 -4.36 -8.63 -1.33
C ASP A 188 -4.34 -7.42 -0.38
N PHE A 189 -4.67 -6.23 -0.89
CA PHE A 189 -4.76 -5.02 -0.09
C PHE A 189 -5.86 -5.11 0.97
N GLN A 190 -7.04 -5.63 0.61
CA GLN A 190 -8.14 -5.84 1.55
C GLN A 190 -7.75 -6.80 2.68
N LYS A 191 -7.14 -7.94 2.35
CA LYS A 191 -6.66 -8.90 3.35
C LYS A 191 -5.64 -8.30 4.30
N GLN A 192 -4.69 -7.52 3.78
CA GLN A 192 -3.70 -6.83 4.61
C GLN A 192 -4.37 -5.82 5.54
N GLN A 193 -5.32 -5.04 5.03
CA GLN A 193 -6.09 -4.08 5.83
C GLN A 193 -6.90 -4.75 6.93
N GLU A 194 -7.51 -5.91 6.66
CA GLU A 194 -8.25 -6.70 7.65
C GLU A 194 -7.34 -7.25 8.74
N ALA A 195 -6.19 -7.82 8.37
CA ALA A 195 -5.20 -8.32 9.32
C ALA A 195 -4.69 -7.20 10.25
N THR A 196 -4.29 -6.06 9.70
CA THR A 196 -3.86 -4.89 10.49
C THR A 196 -4.98 -4.34 11.38
N ASN A 197 -6.23 -4.33 10.92
CA ASN A 197 -7.36 -3.90 11.74
C ASN A 197 -7.66 -4.89 12.87
N GLN A 198 -7.48 -6.19 12.66
CA GLN A 198 -7.64 -7.22 13.71
C GLN A 198 -6.57 -7.03 14.79
N GLU A 199 -5.30 -6.92 14.40
CA GLU A 199 -4.18 -6.65 15.31
C GLU A 199 -4.41 -5.36 16.11
N LEU A 200 -4.84 -4.28 15.45
CA LEU A 200 -5.16 -3.02 16.13
C LEU A 200 -6.30 -3.18 17.15
N ARG A 201 -7.32 -3.99 16.84
CA ARG A 201 -8.43 -4.26 17.77
C ARG A 201 -7.97 -5.08 18.97
N GLU A 202 -7.10 -6.06 18.77
CA GLU A 202 -6.52 -6.86 19.85
C GLU A 202 -5.68 -5.98 20.78
N LYS A 203 -4.77 -5.18 20.24
CA LYS A 203 -3.99 -4.22 21.03
C LYS A 203 -4.85 -3.17 21.74
N THR A 204 -5.91 -2.68 21.08
CA THR A 204 -6.87 -1.77 21.73
C THR A 204 -7.58 -2.44 22.90
N ARG A 205 -7.98 -3.71 22.75
CA ARG A 205 -8.63 -4.49 23.81
C ARG A 205 -7.68 -4.74 24.98
N GLU A 206 -6.43 -5.12 24.71
CA GLU A 206 -5.39 -5.29 25.74
C GLU A 206 -5.16 -4.00 26.52
N LEU A 207 -5.06 -2.87 25.81
CA LEU A 207 -4.93 -1.55 26.44
C LEU A 207 -6.15 -1.20 27.31
N GLN A 208 -7.37 -1.45 26.82
CA GLN A 208 -8.58 -1.22 27.61
C GLN A 208 -8.62 -2.09 28.87
N GLN A 209 -8.28 -3.38 28.75
CA GLN A 209 -8.22 -4.29 29.90
C GLN A 209 -7.16 -3.86 30.91
N SER A 210 -5.98 -3.45 30.45
CA SER A 210 -4.91 -2.93 31.30
C SER A 210 -5.34 -1.65 32.02
N ASN A 211 -6.04 -0.75 31.31
CA ASN A 211 -6.55 0.48 31.89
C ASN A 211 -7.64 0.22 32.94
N GLU A 212 -8.62 -0.63 32.65
CA GLU A 212 -9.67 -1.03 33.61
C GLU A 212 -9.07 -1.72 34.84
N PHE A 213 -8.08 -2.59 34.64
CA PHE A 213 -7.34 -3.20 35.73
C PHE A 213 -6.65 -2.15 36.61
N LEU A 214 -5.95 -1.19 36.00
CA LEU A 214 -5.24 -0.13 36.73
C LEU A 214 -6.20 0.77 37.51
N GLU A 215 -7.36 1.12 36.93
CA GLU A 215 -8.40 1.89 37.58
C GLU A 215 -8.98 1.15 38.80
N ASN A 216 -9.37 -0.12 38.63
CA ASN A 216 -9.89 -0.95 39.70
C ASN A 216 -8.84 -1.16 40.81
N TYR A 217 -7.59 -1.39 40.44
CA TYR A 217 -6.50 -1.57 41.39
C TYR A 217 -6.22 -0.30 42.20
N THR A 218 -6.17 0.86 41.54
CA THR A 218 -6.00 2.17 42.19
C THR A 218 -7.16 2.46 43.16
N TYR A 219 -8.38 2.08 42.79
CA TYR A 219 -9.57 2.21 43.63
C TYR A 219 -9.46 1.37 44.90
N ILE A 220 -9.13 0.07 44.77
CA ILE A 220 -8.97 -0.85 45.91
C ILE A 220 -7.85 -0.37 46.83
N ALA A 221 -6.67 -0.06 46.27
CA ALA A 221 -5.55 0.47 47.03
C ALA A 221 -5.92 1.74 47.83
N SER A 222 -6.61 2.69 47.20
CA SER A 222 -7.07 3.92 47.87
C SER A 222 -8.09 3.65 48.98
N HIS A 223 -8.98 2.67 48.77
CA HIS A 223 -9.96 2.26 49.77
C HIS A 223 -9.28 1.64 51.00
N ASP A 224 -8.37 0.70 50.77
CA ASP A 224 -7.71 -0.05 51.83
C ASP A 224 -6.70 0.80 52.59
N LEU A 225 -6.11 1.82 51.97
CA LEU A 225 -5.29 2.82 52.65
C LEU A 225 -6.12 3.81 53.49
N LYS A 226 -7.39 4.10 53.15
CA LYS A 226 -8.22 5.05 53.90
C LYS A 226 -8.58 4.57 55.30
N SER A 227 -8.75 3.26 55.50
CA SER A 227 -9.08 2.68 56.81
C SER A 227 -7.99 2.93 57.86
N PRO A 228 -6.72 2.51 57.64
CA PRO A 228 -5.65 2.75 58.61
C PRO A 228 -5.34 4.23 58.79
N LEU A 229 -5.41 5.06 57.74
CA LEU A 229 -5.24 6.52 57.86
C LEU A 229 -6.28 7.16 58.78
N ARG A 230 -7.53 6.70 58.72
CA ARG A 230 -8.62 7.18 59.59
C ARG A 230 -8.41 6.73 61.04
N SER A 231 -7.97 5.49 61.25
CA SER A 231 -7.62 4.98 62.58
C SER A 231 -6.45 5.74 63.18
N ILE A 232 -5.36 5.95 62.41
CA ILE A 232 -4.19 6.74 62.81
C ILE A 232 -4.61 8.15 63.26
N THR A 233 -5.44 8.82 62.48
CA THR A 233 -5.95 10.16 62.80
C THR A 233 -6.75 10.14 64.11
N SER A 234 -7.72 9.22 64.22
CA SER A 234 -8.60 9.12 65.41
C SER A 234 -7.84 8.81 66.69
N PHE A 235 -6.88 7.88 66.67
CA PHE A 235 -6.05 7.55 67.83
C PHE A 235 -5.06 8.67 68.19
N SER A 236 -4.53 9.38 67.19
CA SER A 236 -3.68 10.56 67.42
C SER A 236 -4.46 11.67 68.13
N ASP A 237 -5.71 11.92 67.72
CA ASP A 237 -6.59 12.90 68.36
C ASP A 237 -6.94 12.51 69.81
N LEU A 238 -7.19 11.21 70.07
CA LEU A 238 -7.42 10.71 71.43
C LEU A 238 -6.20 10.90 72.33
N ILE A 239 -5.00 10.63 71.82
CA ILE A 239 -3.74 10.86 72.54
C ILE A 239 -3.55 12.35 72.84
N LEU A 240 -3.77 13.23 71.85
CA LEU A 240 -3.69 14.70 72.01
C LEU A 240 -4.66 15.23 73.06
N LYS A 241 -5.88 14.68 73.11
CA LYS A 241 -6.89 15.04 74.11
C LYS A 241 -6.48 14.58 75.51
N LYS A 242 -5.96 13.36 75.64
CA LYS A 242 -5.53 12.77 76.91
C LYS A 242 -4.23 13.38 77.45
N LEU A 243 -3.29 13.78 76.60
CA LEU A 243 -2.05 14.46 77.03
C LEU A 243 -2.30 15.84 77.69
N LYS A 244 -3.50 16.43 77.52
CA LYS A 244 -3.91 17.63 78.26
C LYS A 244 -4.30 17.33 79.71
N ASP A 245 -4.67 16.09 80.03
CA ASP A 245 -5.04 15.60 81.36
C ASP A 245 -3.89 14.72 81.91
N LYS A 246 -3.09 15.26 82.83
CA LYS A 246 -1.69 14.88 83.11
C LYS A 246 -1.37 13.44 83.59
N GLU A 247 -2.35 12.54 83.77
CA GLU A 247 -2.11 11.19 84.27
C GLU A 247 -3.10 10.20 83.64
N ASP A 248 -2.73 9.54 82.54
CA ASP A 248 -3.60 8.50 81.96
C ASP A 248 -2.82 7.32 81.34
N GLU A 249 -2.96 6.14 81.95
CA GLU A 249 -2.32 4.89 81.51
C GLU A 249 -2.79 4.41 80.12
N ASN A 250 -3.93 4.90 79.62
CA ASN A 250 -4.51 4.49 78.33
C ASN A 250 -3.74 5.01 77.10
N ILE A 251 -2.85 5.99 77.25
CA ILE A 251 -2.06 6.54 76.13
C ILE A 251 -1.20 5.46 75.47
N LYS A 252 -0.71 4.50 76.27
CA LYS A 252 0.14 3.40 75.81
C LYS A 252 -0.60 2.46 74.86
N ASP A 253 -1.89 2.22 75.11
CA ASP A 253 -2.74 1.38 74.27
C ASP A 253 -3.09 2.06 72.95
N TYR A 254 -3.40 3.36 72.96
CA TYR A 254 -3.62 4.12 71.72
C TYR A 254 -2.38 4.17 70.82
N LEU A 255 -1.18 4.33 71.41
CA LEU A 255 0.08 4.24 70.68
C LEU A 255 0.30 2.85 70.06
N LYS A 256 -0.14 1.80 70.75
CA LYS A 256 -0.06 0.42 70.25
C LYS A 256 -1.01 0.20 69.07
N PHE A 257 -2.23 0.74 69.12
CA PHE A 257 -3.16 0.71 67.98
C PHE A 257 -2.62 1.48 66.78
N LEU A 258 -2.11 2.70 66.99
CA LEU A 258 -1.43 3.49 65.96
C LEU A 258 -0.33 2.71 65.25
N LYS A 259 0.52 2.02 66.03
CA LYS A 259 1.62 1.20 65.48
C LYS A 259 1.08 0.08 64.58
N THR A 260 0.00 -0.58 64.96
CA THR A 260 -0.63 -1.65 64.16
C THR A 260 -1.18 -1.12 62.85
N GLU A 261 -1.84 0.05 62.86
CA GLU A 261 -2.39 0.67 61.65
C GLU A 261 -1.30 1.12 60.67
N VAL A 262 -0.19 1.67 61.18
CA VAL A 262 0.98 2.02 60.35
C VAL A 262 1.61 0.77 59.70
N ILE A 263 1.66 -0.36 60.42
CA ILE A 263 2.15 -1.63 59.87
C ILE A 263 1.23 -2.12 58.75
N GLN A 264 -0.10 -2.08 58.94
CA GLN A 264 -1.06 -2.43 57.89
C GLN A 264 -0.91 -1.53 56.65
N MET A 265 -0.77 -0.23 56.84
CA MET A 265 -0.62 0.72 55.74
C MET A 265 0.66 0.46 54.93
N ASN A 266 1.78 0.15 55.60
CA ASN A 266 3.02 -0.25 54.93
C ASN A 266 2.86 -1.54 54.12
N ALA A 267 2.15 -2.55 54.64
CA ALA A 267 1.91 -3.79 53.91
C ALA A 267 1.10 -3.56 52.62
N VAL A 268 0.12 -2.65 52.66
CA VAL A 268 -0.64 -2.26 51.46
C VAL A 268 0.26 -1.54 50.44
N VAL A 269 1.11 -0.61 50.89
CA VAL A 269 2.05 0.10 50.01
C VAL A 269 3.08 -0.84 49.37
N GLU A 270 3.63 -1.78 50.14
CA GLU A 270 4.57 -2.80 49.62
C GLU A 270 3.91 -3.66 48.55
N GLY A 271 2.66 -4.09 48.76
CA GLY A 271 1.88 -4.83 47.75
C GLY A 271 1.65 -4.07 46.44
N ILE A 272 1.54 -2.73 46.49
CA ILE A 272 1.43 -1.85 45.31
C ILE A 272 2.74 -1.80 44.52
N ILE A 273 3.88 -1.66 45.21
CA ILE A 273 5.19 -1.54 44.59
C ILE A 273 5.61 -2.86 43.93
N GLU A 274 5.27 -4.00 44.54
CA GLU A 274 5.59 -5.33 44.00
C GLU A 274 4.79 -5.62 42.72
N ASN A 275 3.48 -5.36 42.72
CA ASN A 275 2.65 -5.51 41.52
C ASN A 275 3.05 -4.57 40.36
N ALA A 276 3.43 -3.33 40.67
CA ALA A 276 3.87 -2.37 39.64
C ALA A 276 5.15 -2.84 38.92
N LYS A 277 6.02 -3.58 39.61
CA LYS A 277 7.22 -4.18 39.01
C LYS A 277 6.87 -5.38 38.12
N ASP A 278 5.98 -6.26 38.56
CA ASP A 278 5.58 -7.46 37.82
C ASP A 278 4.84 -7.15 36.52
N ASN A 279 4.03 -6.09 36.50
CA ASN A 279 3.41 -5.63 35.24
C ASN A 279 4.43 -5.03 34.27
N HIS A 280 5.47 -4.34 34.77
CA HIS A 280 6.49 -3.72 33.93
C HIS A 280 7.47 -4.75 33.32
N SER A 281 7.65 -5.90 33.97
CA SER A 281 8.40 -7.05 33.45
C SER A 281 7.57 -7.87 32.47
N ASN A 282 6.27 -8.11 32.72
CA ASN A 282 5.40 -8.82 31.78
C ASN A 282 5.24 -8.07 30.44
N LEU A 283 5.22 -6.73 30.44
CA LEU A 283 5.23 -5.92 29.21
C LEU A 283 6.54 -6.01 28.40
N LYS A 284 7.63 -6.52 28.97
CA LYS A 284 8.90 -6.74 28.24
C LYS A 284 9.02 -8.13 27.63
N TYR A 285 8.25 -9.11 28.09
CA TYR A 285 8.28 -10.50 27.60
C TYR A 285 7.25 -10.81 26.51
N GLU A 286 6.42 -9.84 26.12
CA GLU A 286 5.65 -9.88 24.88
C GLU A 286 6.39 -9.11 23.77
N ASN A 287 7.69 -9.39 23.59
CA ASN A 287 8.42 -9.02 22.38
C ASN A 287 8.65 -10.29 21.55
N VAL A 288 7.89 -10.37 20.47
CA VAL A 288 8.31 -10.87 19.15
C VAL A 288 8.80 -12.33 19.14
N ASP A 289 7.85 -13.28 19.17
CA ASP A 289 8.00 -14.52 18.41
C ASP A 289 7.23 -14.36 17.08
N THR A 290 7.89 -13.74 16.10
CA THR A 290 7.61 -13.85 14.65
C THR A 290 8.93 -13.88 13.91
#